data_AF-A0A9P6WK24-F1
#
_entry.id   AF-A0A9P6WK24-F1
#
_cell.length_a   1.000
_cell.length_b   1.000
_cell.length_c   1.000
_cell.angle_alpha   90.00
_cell.angle_beta   90.00
_cell.angle_gamma   90.00
#
_symmetry.space_group_name_H-M   'P 1'
#
loop_
_entity.id
_entity.type
_entity.pdbx_description
1 polymer ?
#
loop_
_entity_poly.entity_id
_entity_poly.type
_entity_poly.pdbx_seq_one_letter_code
_entity_poly.pdbx_strand_id
1 'polypeptide(L)'
;MLSGFAESLRSTVVKTALQFRQQVRYAHKKVVSSKTHMQDSPGKRLGAKKYEGQEVTIGQIIYRQRGTRWYPGINVGIGKDHTLFALEPGFVKYYVDPFHPKRKFVGIALKKEDTLPYSHFDPTPRRLGKIVLNSFHADKEAQYLPRKVQLLQPKINDSLQKRQEVRSTKKDSFEKQFENYDSLKSLSSEDISLASDRLTKIDGYLRGGKSLEDARYYTTFNYNYDIQLAVKRGELSNEDCEKKINDYSKIAQIVDSTVMFNAKFQLVENLSTEQLESLKTESIAKIESLIPDVTKPVSKKLRNEVSSILEKPCFSLKDQAKLTQRYLKQTIPVDTEAASKDKKAFAVQMMNLETRRIETVYRKKNAFL
;
A
#
# COMPACT_ATOMS: atom_id res chain seq x y z
N MET A 1 -79.65 -102.66 31.52
CA MET A 1 -79.50 -103.82 32.42
C MET A 1 -78.38 -103.52 33.40
N LEU A 2 -78.65 -103.71 34.70
CA LEU A 2 -77.72 -103.91 35.83
C LEU A 2 -76.73 -102.76 36.13
N SER A 3 -77.01 -101.93 37.15
CA SER A 3 -76.49 -102.02 38.54
C SER A 3 -74.98 -101.73 38.62
N GLY A 4 -74.43 -100.78 39.37
CA GLY A 4 -74.81 -100.21 40.66
C GLY A 4 -73.56 -100.25 41.57
N PHE A 5 -73.48 -99.30 42.52
CA PHE A 5 -72.55 -99.20 43.69
C PHE A 5 -71.12 -98.68 43.42
N ALA A 6 -70.77 -97.45 43.84
CA ALA A 6 -70.43 -96.95 45.20
C ALA A 6 -69.02 -97.45 45.63
N GLU A 7 -68.07 -96.72 46.23
CA GLU A 7 -68.04 -95.64 47.24
C GLU A 7 -66.77 -94.78 46.98
N SER A 8 -66.77 -93.44 47.15
CA SER A 8 -66.56 -92.72 48.41
C SER A 8 -65.33 -93.18 49.21
N LEU A 9 -64.32 -92.31 49.40
CA LEU A 9 -63.71 -92.05 50.71
C LEU A 9 -62.82 -90.79 50.66
N ARG A 10 -63.15 -89.84 51.54
CA ARG A 10 -62.39 -88.61 51.83
C ARG A 10 -61.13 -88.95 52.62
N SER A 11 -60.02 -88.26 52.37
CA SER A 11 -58.90 -88.18 53.30
C SER A 11 -58.47 -86.73 53.55
N THR A 12 -58.90 -86.22 54.70
CA THR A 12 -58.10 -85.49 55.71
C THR A 12 -57.06 -84.48 55.23
N VAL A 13 -57.41 -83.20 55.37
CA VAL A 13 -56.47 -82.08 55.43
C VAL A 13 -55.73 -82.12 56.77
N VAL A 14 -54.44 -82.45 56.73
CA VAL A 14 -53.53 -82.30 57.87
C VAL A 14 -52.63 -81.08 57.62
N LYS A 15 -52.71 -80.10 58.52
CA LYS A 15 -51.79 -78.97 58.63
C LYS A 15 -50.40 -79.48 59.02
N THR A 16 -49.40 -79.31 58.17
CA THR A 16 -47.99 -79.46 58.57
C THR A 16 -47.17 -78.27 58.08
N ALA A 17 -46.72 -77.51 59.07
CA ALA A 17 -45.48 -76.73 59.15
C ALA A 17 -44.95 -76.06 57.87
N LEU A 18 -45.04 -74.72 57.87
CA LEU A 18 -44.18 -73.82 57.12
C LEU A 18 -42.70 -74.11 57.46
N GLN A 19 -42.08 -74.99 56.69
CA GLN A 19 -40.64 -74.94 56.48
C GLN A 19 -40.40 -74.14 55.22
N PHE A 20 -40.00 -72.87 55.38
CA PHE A 20 -39.34 -72.12 54.32
C PHE A 20 -38.06 -72.87 53.94
N ARG A 21 -38.17 -73.85 53.04
CA ARG A 21 -37.02 -74.33 52.27
C ARG A 21 -36.59 -73.14 51.44
N GLN A 22 -35.52 -72.46 51.84
CA GLN A 22 -34.77 -71.59 50.94
C GLN A 22 -34.38 -72.45 49.74
N GLN A 23 -35.16 -72.33 48.66
CA GLN A 23 -34.80 -72.89 47.38
C GLN A 23 -33.59 -72.09 46.90
N VAL A 24 -32.39 -72.58 47.19
CA VAL A 24 -31.17 -72.07 46.54
C VAL A 24 -31.29 -72.45 45.07
N ARG A 25 -31.86 -71.54 44.27
CA ARG A 25 -31.74 -71.62 42.83
C ARG A 25 -30.31 -71.25 42.50
N TYR A 26 -29.48 -72.25 42.25
CA TYR A 26 -28.27 -72.02 41.46
C TYR A 26 -28.73 -71.44 40.13
N ALA A 27 -28.36 -70.20 39.85
CA ALA A 27 -28.67 -69.55 38.60
C ALA A 27 -28.18 -70.42 37.44
N HIS A 28 -29.08 -71.08 36.73
CA HIS A 28 -28.76 -71.69 35.45
C HIS A 28 -28.51 -70.56 34.45
N LYS A 29 -27.24 -70.46 34.03
CA LYS A 29 -26.66 -69.45 33.12
C LYS A 29 -26.74 -67.99 33.62
N LYS A 30 -25.67 -67.52 34.28
CA LYS A 30 -25.44 -66.08 34.57
C LYS A 30 -25.01 -65.24 33.37
N VAL A 31 -24.79 -65.85 32.20
CA VAL A 31 -24.33 -65.14 31.00
C VAL A 31 -25.05 -65.70 29.78
N VAL A 32 -26.17 -65.08 29.40
CA VAL A 32 -26.44 -64.88 27.97
C VAL A 32 -25.59 -63.69 27.60
N SER A 33 -24.50 -63.93 26.88
CA SER A 33 -23.71 -62.84 26.34
C SER A 33 -24.63 -61.95 25.50
N SER A 34 -24.75 -60.66 25.83
CA SER A 34 -25.19 -59.64 24.86
C SER A 34 -24.11 -59.36 23.81
N LYS A 35 -23.34 -60.39 23.41
CA LYS A 35 -22.30 -60.26 22.39
C LYS A 35 -22.79 -60.82 21.06
N THR A 36 -23.80 -60.16 20.51
CA THR A 36 -23.98 -60.10 19.05
C THR A 36 -23.57 -58.69 18.62
N HIS A 37 -22.35 -58.55 18.08
CA HIS A 37 -21.90 -57.31 17.42
C HIS A 37 -22.63 -57.16 16.07
N MET A 38 -23.92 -56.83 16.12
CA MET A 38 -24.73 -56.48 14.94
C MET A 38 -24.95 -54.97 14.87
N GLN A 39 -23.88 -54.19 15.10
CA GLN A 39 -23.87 -52.75 14.86
C GLN A 39 -23.01 -52.48 13.63
N ASP A 40 -23.64 -52.01 12.56
CA ASP A 40 -22.94 -51.49 11.40
C ASP A 40 -23.45 -50.09 11.07
N SER A 41 -22.56 -49.24 10.55
CA SER A 41 -22.91 -47.89 10.16
C SER A 41 -23.43 -47.88 8.72
N PRO A 42 -24.40 -47.02 8.36
CA PRO A 42 -24.86 -46.94 6.99
C PRO A 42 -23.74 -46.47 6.06
N GLY A 43 -23.70 -47.02 4.85
CA GLY A 43 -22.73 -46.66 3.82
C GLY A 43 -22.73 -45.16 3.51
N LYS A 44 -21.54 -44.55 3.47
CA LYS A 44 -21.39 -43.08 3.36
C LYS A 44 -21.48 -42.53 1.93
N ARG A 45 -21.80 -43.37 0.94
CA ARG A 45 -21.95 -42.99 -0.48
C ARG A 45 -20.76 -42.22 -1.06
N LEU A 46 -19.54 -42.57 -0.63
CA LEU A 46 -18.28 -42.02 -1.13
C LEU A 46 -18.00 -42.50 -2.57
N GLY A 47 -17.01 -41.93 -3.23
CA GLY A 47 -16.58 -42.26 -4.60
C GLY A 47 -16.83 -41.15 -5.61
N ALA A 48 -16.54 -41.46 -6.88
CA ALA A 48 -16.75 -40.57 -8.01
C ALA A 48 -18.24 -40.26 -8.18
N LYS A 49 -18.52 -39.00 -8.50
CA LYS A 49 -19.84 -38.47 -8.87
C LYS A 49 -19.86 -37.98 -10.31
N LYS A 50 -18.69 -37.59 -10.83
CA LYS A 50 -18.44 -37.30 -12.23
C LYS A 50 -17.25 -38.11 -12.73
N TYR A 51 -17.39 -38.62 -13.93
CA TYR A 51 -16.42 -39.51 -14.58
C TYR A 51 -15.60 -38.75 -15.64
N GLU A 52 -14.55 -39.40 -16.14
CA GLU A 52 -13.70 -38.90 -17.23
C GLU A 52 -14.53 -38.40 -18.41
N GLY A 53 -14.20 -37.21 -18.93
CA GLY A 53 -14.84 -36.60 -20.09
C GLY A 53 -16.26 -36.06 -19.86
N GLN A 54 -16.81 -36.16 -18.64
CA GLN A 54 -18.14 -35.62 -18.36
C GLN A 54 -18.12 -34.10 -18.19
N GLU A 55 -19.16 -33.47 -18.73
CA GLU A 55 -19.38 -32.03 -18.57
C GLU A 55 -19.81 -31.71 -17.13
N VAL A 56 -19.23 -30.64 -16.60
CA VAL A 56 -19.51 -30.10 -15.28
C VAL A 56 -19.76 -28.60 -15.33
N THR A 57 -20.60 -28.13 -14.42
CA THR A 57 -20.82 -26.71 -14.15
C THR A 57 -20.19 -26.32 -12.81
N ILE A 58 -20.03 -25.01 -12.56
CA ILE A 58 -19.41 -24.49 -11.33
C ILE A 58 -20.13 -25.05 -10.10
N GLY A 59 -19.36 -25.54 -9.13
CA GLY A 59 -19.85 -26.07 -7.86
C GLY A 59 -20.30 -27.53 -7.91
N GLN A 60 -20.34 -28.18 -9.07
CA GLN A 60 -20.70 -29.60 -9.14
C GLN A 60 -19.66 -30.46 -8.43
N ILE A 61 -20.14 -31.42 -7.62
CA ILE A 61 -19.29 -32.37 -6.92
C ILE A 61 -18.76 -33.41 -7.91
N ILE A 62 -17.45 -33.59 -7.93
CA ILE A 62 -16.74 -34.52 -8.81
C ILE A 62 -16.44 -35.83 -8.07
N TYR A 63 -15.97 -35.74 -6.83
CA TYR A 63 -15.56 -36.91 -6.05
C TYR A 63 -15.77 -36.69 -4.55
N ARG A 64 -16.45 -37.62 -3.85
CA ARG A 64 -16.57 -37.61 -2.37
C ARG A 64 -15.62 -38.62 -1.76
N GLN A 65 -14.80 -38.21 -0.80
CA GLN A 65 -13.75 -39.06 -0.25
C GLN A 65 -13.54 -38.85 1.25
N ARG A 66 -12.74 -39.74 1.85
CA ARG A 66 -12.17 -39.57 3.20
C ARG A 66 -10.66 -39.53 3.02
N GLY A 67 -10.06 -38.39 3.36
CA GLY A 67 -8.70 -38.04 2.94
C GLY A 67 -8.61 -37.79 1.44
N THR A 68 -7.43 -37.38 0.97
CA THR A 68 -7.16 -37.07 -0.43
C THR A 68 -6.63 -38.29 -1.18
N ARG A 69 -7.55 -39.17 -1.61
CA ARG A 69 -7.22 -40.24 -2.57
C ARG A 69 -6.96 -39.65 -3.96
N TRP A 70 -7.78 -38.68 -4.31
CA TRP A 70 -7.61 -37.80 -5.45
C TRP A 70 -7.33 -36.38 -4.97
N TYR A 71 -6.34 -35.74 -5.57
CA TYR A 71 -5.96 -34.36 -5.29
C TYR A 71 -6.67 -33.40 -6.26
N PRO A 72 -6.97 -32.16 -5.82
CA PRO A 72 -7.50 -31.14 -6.71
C PRO A 72 -6.42 -30.78 -7.75
N GLY A 73 -6.76 -30.95 -9.02
CA GLY A 73 -5.95 -30.52 -10.16
C GLY A 73 -6.41 -29.15 -10.68
N ILE A 74 -6.18 -28.90 -11.96
CA ILE A 74 -6.54 -27.65 -12.62
C ILE A 74 -8.06 -27.41 -12.54
N ASN A 75 -8.47 -26.18 -12.19
CA ASN A 75 -9.87 -25.74 -12.13
C ASN A 75 -10.77 -26.54 -11.15
N VAL A 76 -10.19 -27.21 -10.16
CA VAL A 76 -10.92 -28.00 -9.15
C VAL A 76 -10.60 -27.48 -7.74
N GLY A 77 -11.64 -27.32 -6.94
CA GLY A 77 -11.57 -26.97 -5.52
C GLY A 77 -11.70 -28.20 -4.61
N ILE A 78 -11.27 -28.07 -3.37
CA ILE A 78 -11.39 -29.09 -2.33
C ILE A 78 -12.16 -28.54 -1.13
N GLY A 79 -13.22 -29.25 -0.71
CA GLY A 79 -14.04 -28.90 0.45
C GLY A 79 -13.42 -29.38 1.76
N LYS A 80 -14.05 -29.00 2.90
CA LYS A 80 -13.62 -29.39 4.25
C LYS A 80 -13.55 -30.91 4.43
N ASP A 81 -14.46 -31.66 3.82
CA ASP A 81 -14.49 -33.13 3.87
C ASP A 81 -13.63 -33.78 2.78
N HIS A 82 -12.74 -33.02 2.14
CA HIS A 82 -11.94 -33.41 0.97
C HIS A 82 -12.74 -33.73 -0.28
N THR A 83 -14.03 -33.35 -0.34
CA THR A 83 -14.83 -33.46 -1.56
C THR A 83 -14.26 -32.55 -2.65
N LEU A 84 -14.03 -33.10 -3.85
CA LEU A 84 -13.59 -32.33 -5.01
C LEU A 84 -14.80 -31.75 -5.75
N PHE A 85 -14.73 -30.48 -6.12
CA PHE A 85 -15.79 -29.77 -6.83
C PHE A 85 -15.24 -28.85 -7.92
N ALA A 86 -16.05 -28.58 -8.94
CA ALA A 86 -15.69 -27.76 -10.09
C ALA A 86 -15.61 -26.26 -9.74
N LEU A 87 -14.50 -25.59 -10.08
CA LEU A 87 -14.39 -24.12 -10.00
C LEU A 87 -14.83 -23.46 -11.31
N GLU A 88 -14.63 -24.14 -12.42
CA GLU A 88 -15.03 -23.69 -13.76
C GLU A 88 -15.85 -24.78 -14.47
N PRO A 89 -16.73 -24.40 -15.41
CA PRO A 89 -17.36 -25.34 -16.33
C PRO A 89 -16.35 -25.89 -17.33
N GLY A 90 -16.53 -27.14 -17.70
CA GLY A 90 -15.68 -27.84 -18.64
C GLY A 90 -15.85 -29.34 -18.50
N PHE A 91 -14.78 -30.08 -18.78
CA PHE A 91 -14.80 -31.54 -18.83
C PHE A 91 -13.84 -32.13 -17.79
N VAL A 92 -14.34 -33.07 -16.99
CA VAL A 92 -13.54 -33.72 -15.94
C VAL A 92 -12.45 -34.59 -16.57
N LYS A 93 -11.22 -34.44 -16.10
CA LYS A 93 -10.07 -35.26 -16.49
C LYS A 93 -9.34 -35.77 -15.26
N TYR A 94 -9.08 -37.07 -15.20
CA TYR A 94 -8.31 -37.77 -14.19
C TYR A 94 -6.90 -38.00 -14.75
N TYR A 95 -5.87 -37.50 -14.08
CA TYR A 95 -4.50 -37.54 -14.59
C TYR A 95 -3.46 -37.71 -13.47
N VAL A 96 -2.22 -38.00 -13.88
CA VAL A 96 -1.04 -38.00 -13.00
C VAL A 96 -0.14 -36.86 -13.46
N ASP A 97 0.32 -36.06 -12.52
CA ASP A 97 1.19 -34.93 -12.80
C ASP A 97 2.66 -35.33 -12.53
N PRO A 98 3.59 -35.17 -13.50
CA PRO A 98 5.02 -35.40 -13.28
C PRO A 98 5.61 -34.66 -12.08
N PHE A 99 5.11 -33.46 -11.74
CA PHE A 99 5.57 -32.72 -10.56
C PHE A 99 5.24 -33.42 -9.23
N HIS A 100 4.26 -34.33 -9.24
CA HIS A 100 3.74 -35.01 -8.07
C HIS A 100 3.56 -36.52 -8.33
N PRO A 101 4.67 -37.28 -8.44
CA PRO A 101 4.69 -38.62 -9.03
C PRO A 101 3.86 -39.69 -8.28
N LYS A 102 3.59 -39.50 -6.99
CA LYS A 102 2.82 -40.44 -6.16
C LYS A 102 1.36 -40.02 -5.94
N ARG A 103 0.92 -38.93 -6.57
CA ARG A 103 -0.41 -38.36 -6.38
C ARG A 103 -1.23 -38.48 -7.66
N LYS A 104 -2.53 -38.68 -7.49
CA LYS A 104 -3.49 -38.74 -8.58
C LYS A 104 -4.37 -37.49 -8.52
N PHE A 105 -4.62 -36.87 -9.66
CA PHE A 105 -5.31 -35.59 -9.75
C PHE A 105 -6.63 -35.72 -10.51
N VAL A 106 -7.56 -34.84 -10.15
CA VAL A 106 -8.77 -34.59 -10.93
C VAL A 106 -8.79 -33.12 -11.26
N GLY A 107 -8.79 -32.81 -12.54
CA GLY A 107 -8.91 -31.46 -13.05
C GLY A 107 -10.12 -31.31 -13.96
N ILE A 108 -10.36 -30.07 -14.38
CA ILE A 108 -11.35 -29.73 -15.38
C ILE A 108 -10.61 -29.05 -16.52
N ALA A 109 -10.67 -29.68 -17.68
CA ALA A 109 -10.23 -29.11 -18.93
C ALA A 109 -11.32 -28.16 -19.46
N LEU A 110 -10.92 -27.00 -19.99
CA LEU A 110 -11.88 -26.00 -20.47
C LEU A 110 -12.58 -26.47 -21.75
N LYS A 111 -11.83 -27.14 -22.63
CA LYS A 111 -12.37 -27.78 -23.82
C LYS A 111 -12.35 -29.30 -23.66
N LYS A 112 -13.13 -29.99 -24.47
CA LYS A 112 -13.27 -31.45 -24.38
C LYS A 112 -12.03 -32.17 -24.91
N GLU A 113 -11.44 -31.57 -25.94
CA GLU A 113 -10.28 -32.05 -26.69
C GLU A 113 -8.99 -31.93 -25.87
N ASP A 114 -8.95 -30.99 -24.94
CA ASP A 114 -7.80 -30.74 -24.08
C ASP A 114 -7.50 -31.96 -23.19
N THR A 115 -6.21 -32.24 -23.03
CA THR A 115 -5.69 -33.29 -22.15
C THR A 115 -4.97 -32.68 -20.96
N LEU A 116 -5.20 -33.22 -19.77
CA LEU A 116 -4.45 -32.86 -18.56
C LEU A 116 -3.40 -33.94 -18.26
N PRO A 117 -2.22 -33.58 -17.73
CA PRO A 117 -1.75 -32.23 -17.40
C PRO A 117 -1.35 -31.41 -18.64
N TYR A 118 -1.50 -30.08 -18.57
CA TYR A 118 -0.94 -29.20 -19.60
C TYR A 118 0.59 -29.18 -19.53
N SER A 119 1.24 -28.81 -20.64
CA SER A 119 2.66 -28.47 -20.66
C SER A 119 2.93 -27.33 -19.67
N HIS A 120 4.02 -27.45 -18.89
CA HIS A 120 4.34 -26.51 -17.84
C HIS A 120 4.68 -25.10 -18.35
N PHE A 121 5.28 -25.02 -19.54
CA PHE A 121 5.73 -23.75 -20.13
C PHE A 121 4.69 -23.09 -21.02
N ASP A 122 3.61 -23.81 -21.34
CA ASP A 122 2.53 -23.28 -22.16
C ASP A 122 1.69 -22.29 -21.34
N PRO A 123 1.13 -21.24 -21.98
CA PRO A 123 0.27 -20.31 -21.28
C PRO A 123 -0.96 -21.03 -20.72
N THR A 124 -1.32 -20.72 -19.47
CA THR A 124 -2.47 -21.35 -18.83
C THR A 124 -3.76 -20.94 -19.53
N PRO A 125 -4.59 -21.91 -19.99
CA PRO A 125 -5.88 -21.59 -20.57
C PRO A 125 -6.81 -21.10 -19.46
N ARG A 126 -7.37 -19.89 -19.64
CA ARG A 126 -8.22 -19.21 -18.64
C ARG A 126 -9.55 -18.80 -19.27
N ARG A 127 -10.61 -18.82 -18.47
CA ARG A 127 -11.93 -18.39 -18.89
C ARG A 127 -12.25 -16.99 -18.37
N LEU A 128 -12.57 -16.05 -19.25
CA LEU A 128 -12.98 -14.70 -18.84
C LEU A 128 -14.31 -14.71 -18.06
N GLY A 129 -15.26 -15.52 -18.51
CA GLY A 129 -16.54 -15.77 -17.81
C GLY A 129 -17.45 -14.55 -17.67
N LYS A 130 -17.25 -13.50 -18.48
CA LYS A 130 -18.04 -12.26 -18.48
C LYS A 130 -18.57 -11.97 -19.89
N ILE A 131 -19.66 -11.21 -19.94
CA ILE A 131 -20.35 -10.81 -21.17
C ILE A 131 -20.38 -9.28 -21.22
N VAL A 132 -20.30 -8.71 -22.42
CA VAL A 132 -20.49 -7.25 -22.61
C VAL A 132 -21.97 -6.92 -22.43
N LEU A 133 -22.27 -5.94 -21.57
CA LEU A 133 -23.64 -5.53 -21.27
C LEU A 133 -24.18 -4.58 -22.36
N ASN A 134 -25.51 -4.62 -22.56
CA ASN A 134 -26.22 -3.63 -23.36
C ASN A 134 -26.18 -2.26 -22.66
N SER A 135 -26.34 -1.16 -23.41
CA SER A 135 -26.20 0.23 -22.92
C SER A 135 -26.88 0.50 -21.59
N PHE A 136 -28.17 0.18 -21.46
CA PHE A 136 -28.93 0.40 -20.22
C PHE A 136 -28.35 -0.32 -18.99
N HIS A 137 -27.89 -1.57 -19.16
CA HIS A 137 -27.26 -2.32 -18.07
C HIS A 137 -25.83 -1.83 -17.81
N ALA A 138 -25.13 -1.38 -18.85
CA ALA A 138 -23.80 -0.79 -18.74
C ALA A 138 -23.83 0.51 -17.91
N ASP A 139 -24.84 1.36 -18.10
CA ASP A 139 -24.98 2.61 -17.33
C ASP A 139 -25.19 2.34 -15.83
N LYS A 140 -26.02 1.35 -15.50
CA LYS A 140 -26.25 0.92 -14.12
C LYS A 140 -24.97 0.35 -13.48
N GLU A 141 -24.22 -0.45 -14.23
CA GLU A 141 -22.96 -1.01 -13.76
C GLU A 141 -21.89 0.07 -13.59
N ALA A 142 -21.82 1.05 -14.49
CA ALA A 142 -20.89 2.18 -14.41
C ALA A 142 -21.19 3.11 -13.21
N GLN A 143 -22.47 3.26 -12.84
CA GLN A 143 -22.88 4.01 -11.65
C GLN A 143 -22.64 3.25 -10.34
N TYR A 144 -22.56 1.91 -10.40
CA TYR A 144 -22.33 1.11 -9.21
C TYR A 144 -20.90 1.32 -8.67
N LEU A 145 -20.81 1.67 -7.38
CA LEU A 145 -19.55 1.84 -6.67
C LEU A 145 -19.60 1.02 -5.37
N PRO A 146 -18.50 0.39 -4.95
CA PRO A 146 -18.45 -0.27 -3.65
C PRO A 146 -18.75 0.72 -2.51
N ARG A 147 -19.45 0.26 -1.46
CA ARG A 147 -19.81 1.10 -0.29
C ARG A 147 -18.65 1.91 0.27
N LYS A 148 -17.44 1.33 0.33
CA LYS A 148 -16.23 2.02 0.81
C LYS A 148 -15.87 3.22 -0.08
N VAL A 149 -15.98 3.07 -1.40
CA VAL A 149 -15.69 4.14 -2.37
C VAL A 149 -16.76 5.22 -2.25
N GLN A 150 -18.04 4.85 -2.20
CA GLN A 150 -19.15 5.80 -2.05
C GLN A 150 -19.00 6.68 -0.79
N LEU A 151 -18.65 6.09 0.35
CA LEU A 151 -18.47 6.83 1.61
C LEU A 151 -17.24 7.76 1.58
N LEU A 152 -16.20 7.43 0.80
CA LEU A 152 -14.97 8.22 0.70
C LEU A 152 -15.02 9.26 -0.42
N GLN A 153 -15.87 9.07 -1.43
CA GLN A 153 -15.99 9.95 -2.60
C GLN A 153 -16.11 11.44 -2.26
N PRO A 154 -17.01 11.89 -1.35
CA PRO A 154 -17.12 13.32 -1.05
C PRO A 154 -15.82 13.87 -0.45
N LYS A 155 -15.18 13.14 0.47
CA LYS A 155 -13.91 13.54 1.08
C LYS A 155 -12.78 13.65 0.05
N ILE A 156 -12.74 12.73 -0.91
CA ILE A 156 -11.75 12.75 -2.00
C ILE A 156 -11.98 13.98 -2.90
N ASN A 157 -13.24 14.28 -3.22
CA ASN A 157 -13.60 15.45 -4.01
C ASN A 157 -13.23 16.75 -3.30
N ASP A 158 -13.53 16.88 -2.00
CA ASP A 158 -13.14 18.05 -1.19
C ASP A 158 -11.61 18.21 -1.16
N SER A 159 -10.87 17.11 -1.03
CA SER A 159 -9.40 17.12 -1.09
C SER A 159 -8.86 17.48 -2.47
N LEU A 160 -9.57 17.09 -3.54
CA LEU A 160 -9.24 17.48 -4.90
C LEU A 160 -9.45 18.99 -5.10
N GLN A 161 -10.59 19.52 -4.68
CA GLN A 161 -10.90 20.96 -4.75
C GLN A 161 -9.87 21.80 -4.00
N LYS A 162 -9.56 21.44 -2.75
CA LYS A 162 -8.51 22.12 -1.96
C LYS A 162 -7.15 22.11 -2.67
N ARG A 163 -6.78 21.01 -3.34
CA ARG A 163 -5.54 20.95 -4.13
C ARG A 163 -5.59 21.84 -5.37
N GLN A 164 -6.75 21.99 -6.00
CA GLN A 164 -6.93 22.91 -7.13
C GLN A 164 -6.83 24.37 -6.68
N GLU A 165 -7.45 24.73 -5.56
CA GLU A 165 -7.33 26.07 -4.95
C GLU A 165 -5.88 26.43 -4.59
N VAL A 166 -5.13 25.48 -4.02
CA VAL A 166 -3.70 25.69 -3.73
C VAL A 166 -2.89 25.88 -5.02
N ARG A 167 -3.24 25.18 -6.11
CA ARG A 167 -2.57 25.36 -7.40
C ARG A 167 -2.93 26.69 -8.05
N SER A 168 -4.19 27.11 -8.00
CA SER A 168 -4.62 28.40 -8.57
C SER A 168 -3.99 29.57 -7.81
N THR A 169 -4.05 29.57 -6.48
CA THR A 169 -3.39 30.61 -5.65
C THR A 169 -1.89 30.67 -5.90
N LYS A 170 -1.24 29.53 -6.13
CA LYS A 170 0.18 29.49 -6.50
C LYS A 170 0.43 30.05 -7.90
N LYS A 171 -0.42 29.71 -8.86
CA LYS A 171 -0.37 30.27 -10.22
C LYS A 171 -0.47 31.80 -10.18
N ASP A 172 -1.48 32.32 -9.47
CA ASP A 172 -1.69 33.77 -9.27
C ASP A 172 -0.49 34.42 -8.58
N SER A 173 0.16 33.70 -7.64
CA SER A 173 1.35 34.21 -6.96
C SER A 173 2.55 34.35 -7.90
N PHE A 174 2.71 33.45 -8.87
CA PHE A 174 3.76 33.57 -9.89
C PHE A 174 3.46 34.66 -10.89
N GLU A 175 2.21 34.82 -11.31
CA GLU A 175 1.79 35.89 -12.21
C GLU A 175 2.09 37.28 -11.61
N LYS A 176 1.81 37.47 -10.32
CA LYS A 176 2.20 38.69 -9.59
C LYS A 176 3.70 38.91 -9.53
N GLN A 177 4.49 37.83 -9.45
CA GLN A 177 5.96 37.92 -9.40
C GLN A 177 6.58 38.27 -10.75
N PHE A 178 5.90 37.99 -11.88
CA PHE A 178 6.39 38.31 -13.21
C PHE A 178 6.54 39.81 -13.46
N GLU A 179 5.79 40.65 -12.74
CA GLU A 179 5.94 42.12 -12.81
C GLU A 179 7.36 42.60 -12.48
N ASN A 180 8.13 41.81 -11.71
CA ASN A 180 9.51 42.11 -11.33
C ASN A 180 10.52 41.78 -12.44
N TYR A 181 10.13 41.06 -13.49
CA TYR A 181 11.02 40.58 -14.54
C TYR A 181 10.58 41.13 -15.90
N ASP A 182 11.35 42.05 -16.48
CA ASP A 182 10.99 42.76 -17.71
C ASP A 182 10.66 41.82 -18.89
N SER A 183 11.43 40.74 -19.04
CA SER A 183 11.23 39.75 -20.10
C SER A 183 9.90 38.99 -19.97
N LEU A 184 9.42 38.74 -18.75
CA LEU A 184 8.15 38.04 -18.51
C LEU A 184 6.96 39.00 -18.50
N LYS A 185 7.18 40.24 -18.09
CA LYS A 185 6.17 41.30 -18.07
C LYS A 185 5.67 41.69 -19.46
N SER A 186 6.51 41.54 -20.48
CA SER A 186 6.18 41.89 -21.88
C SER A 186 5.35 40.83 -22.61
N LEU A 187 5.11 39.67 -22.00
CA LEU A 187 4.31 38.59 -22.58
C LEU A 187 2.81 38.93 -22.64
N SER A 188 2.09 38.25 -23.54
CA SER A 188 0.63 38.35 -23.60
C SER A 188 -0.02 37.72 -22.35
N SER A 189 -1.28 38.07 -22.06
CA SER A 189 -2.02 37.50 -20.92
C SER A 189 -2.16 35.98 -20.98
N GLU A 190 -2.31 35.42 -22.19
CA GLU A 190 -2.38 33.97 -22.41
C GLU A 190 -1.02 33.30 -22.16
N ASP A 191 0.06 33.90 -22.63
CA ASP A 191 1.42 33.40 -22.44
C ASP A 191 1.85 33.47 -20.97
N ILE A 192 1.43 34.51 -20.24
CA ILE A 192 1.63 34.64 -18.79
C ILE A 192 0.96 33.47 -18.05
N SER A 193 -0.27 33.13 -18.44
CA SER A 193 -1.03 32.00 -17.88
C SER A 193 -0.37 30.64 -18.17
N LEU A 194 0.24 30.47 -19.36
CA LEU A 194 1.00 29.27 -19.70
C LEU A 194 2.35 29.20 -18.97
N ALA A 195 3.04 30.33 -18.83
CA ALA A 195 4.29 30.45 -18.10
C ALA A 195 4.11 30.17 -16.60
N SER A 196 3.04 30.69 -16.00
CA SER A 196 2.70 30.42 -14.59
C SER A 196 2.34 28.95 -14.38
N ASP A 197 1.54 28.34 -15.27
CA ASP A 197 1.26 26.88 -15.23
C ASP A 197 2.55 26.06 -15.35
N ARG A 198 3.44 26.42 -16.29
CA ARG A 198 4.76 25.78 -16.45
C ARG A 198 5.55 25.80 -15.13
N LEU A 199 5.65 26.95 -14.47
CA LEU A 199 6.39 27.06 -13.20
C LEU A 199 5.73 26.28 -12.05
N THR A 200 4.40 26.21 -12.00
CA THR A 200 3.72 25.35 -11.00
C THR A 200 4.06 23.87 -11.20
N LYS A 201 4.18 23.41 -12.46
CA LYS A 201 4.59 22.04 -12.79
C LYS A 201 6.06 21.78 -12.43
N ILE A 202 6.95 22.71 -12.78
CA ILE A 202 8.38 22.61 -12.42
C ILE A 202 8.56 22.55 -10.90
N ASP A 203 7.90 23.42 -10.14
CA ASP A 203 7.93 23.37 -8.67
C ASP A 203 7.44 22.01 -8.13
N GLY A 204 6.37 21.45 -8.72
CA GLY A 204 5.89 20.12 -8.36
C GLY A 204 6.94 19.02 -8.58
N TYR A 205 7.67 19.06 -9.70
CA TYR A 205 8.74 18.10 -9.99
C TYR A 205 9.96 18.28 -9.09
N LEU A 206 10.37 19.51 -8.82
CA LEU A 206 11.46 19.81 -7.89
C LEU A 206 11.14 19.30 -6.48
N ARG A 207 9.90 19.53 -5.99
CA ARG A 207 9.42 18.95 -4.72
C ARG A 207 9.35 17.43 -4.76
N GLY A 208 9.10 16.86 -5.94
CA GLY A 208 9.16 15.42 -6.20
C GLY A 208 10.59 14.85 -6.27
N GLY A 209 11.63 15.68 -6.13
CA GLY A 209 13.03 15.25 -6.10
C GLY A 209 13.70 15.14 -7.48
N LYS A 210 13.12 15.75 -8.52
CA LYS A 210 13.77 15.85 -9.84
C LYS A 210 14.78 17.00 -9.87
N SER A 211 15.79 16.86 -10.73
CA SER A 211 16.70 17.98 -11.05
C SER A 211 15.94 19.10 -11.77
N LEU A 212 16.50 20.32 -11.80
CA LEU A 212 15.86 21.45 -12.48
C LEU A 212 15.76 21.21 -13.99
N GLU A 213 16.80 20.65 -14.60
CA GLU A 213 16.83 20.32 -16.03
C GLU A 213 15.78 19.26 -16.38
N ASP A 214 15.72 18.17 -15.60
CA ASP A 214 14.70 17.14 -15.78
C ASP A 214 13.29 17.71 -15.59
N ALA A 215 13.08 18.55 -14.57
CA ALA A 215 11.79 19.17 -14.30
C ALA A 215 11.33 20.04 -15.47
N ARG A 216 12.23 20.84 -16.05
CA ARG A 216 11.97 21.66 -17.25
C ARG A 216 11.64 20.78 -18.45
N TYR A 217 12.44 19.74 -18.69
CA TYR A 217 12.23 18.77 -19.76
C TYR A 217 10.86 18.08 -19.65
N TYR A 218 10.55 17.46 -18.50
CA TYR A 218 9.28 16.76 -18.31
C TYR A 218 8.07 17.68 -18.44
N THR A 219 8.21 18.93 -18.01
CA THR A 219 7.13 19.92 -18.16
C THR A 219 6.85 20.22 -19.64
N THR A 220 7.91 20.41 -20.45
CA THR A 220 7.74 20.57 -21.91
C THR A 220 7.18 19.32 -22.58
N PHE A 221 7.70 18.14 -22.22
CA PHE A 221 7.30 16.88 -22.80
C PHE A 221 5.82 16.59 -22.54
N ASN A 222 5.36 16.77 -21.30
CA ASN A 222 3.96 16.52 -20.94
C ASN A 222 3.01 17.50 -21.64
N TYR A 223 3.37 18.77 -21.76
CA TYR A 223 2.59 19.73 -22.53
C TYR A 223 2.45 19.29 -23.99
N ASN A 224 3.57 18.97 -24.65
CA ASN A 224 3.56 18.53 -26.05
C ASN A 224 2.75 17.23 -26.23
N TYR A 225 2.87 16.30 -25.28
CA TYR A 225 2.11 15.05 -25.29
C TYR A 225 0.61 15.29 -25.13
N ASP A 226 0.20 16.21 -24.25
CA ASP A 226 -1.20 16.58 -24.06
C ASP A 226 -1.81 17.19 -25.33
N ILE A 227 -1.06 18.03 -26.05
CA ILE A 227 -1.48 18.60 -27.34
C ILE A 227 -1.59 17.50 -28.42
N GLN A 228 -0.64 16.56 -28.47
CA GLN A 228 -0.74 15.41 -29.39
C GLN A 228 -1.93 14.49 -29.07
N LEU A 229 -2.27 14.32 -27.79
CA LEU A 229 -3.47 13.59 -27.39
C LEU A 229 -4.75 14.32 -27.83
N ALA A 230 -4.79 15.65 -27.76
CA ALA A 230 -5.91 16.44 -28.24
C ALA A 230 -6.13 16.30 -29.76
N VAL A 231 -5.05 16.24 -30.55
CA VAL A 231 -5.12 15.91 -31.99
C VAL A 231 -5.72 14.51 -32.20
N LYS A 232 -5.26 13.51 -31.44
CA LYS A 232 -5.81 12.14 -31.54
C LYS A 232 -7.29 12.06 -31.15
N ARG A 233 -7.76 12.94 -30.27
CA ARG A 233 -9.20 13.09 -29.93
C ARG A 233 -10.00 13.83 -31.01
N GLY A 234 -9.34 14.46 -31.98
CA GLY A 234 -9.97 15.27 -33.03
C GLY A 234 -10.31 16.69 -32.59
N GLU A 235 -9.77 17.16 -31.45
CA GLU A 235 -10.02 18.51 -30.91
C GLU A 235 -9.16 19.58 -31.61
N LEU A 236 -8.04 19.18 -32.22
CA LEU A 236 -7.07 20.07 -32.85
C LEU A 236 -6.61 19.52 -34.21
N SER A 237 -6.28 20.43 -35.12
CA SER A 237 -5.62 20.07 -36.37
C SER A 237 -4.12 19.83 -36.14
N ASN A 238 -3.47 19.12 -37.08
CA ASN A 238 -2.01 18.89 -37.02
C ASN A 238 -1.22 20.20 -37.12
N GLU A 239 -1.68 21.15 -37.95
CA GLU A 239 -1.02 22.45 -38.11
C GLU A 239 -1.11 23.28 -36.82
N ASP A 240 -2.26 23.26 -36.14
CA ASP A 240 -2.44 23.99 -34.88
C ASP A 240 -1.64 23.35 -33.74
N CYS A 241 -1.45 22.03 -33.79
CA CYS A 241 -0.57 21.31 -32.86
C CYS A 241 0.87 21.79 -32.98
N GLU A 242 1.41 21.84 -34.19
CA GLU A 242 2.78 22.32 -34.44
C GLU A 242 2.96 23.77 -34.01
N LYS A 243 1.99 24.64 -34.34
CA LYS A 243 2.00 26.05 -33.89
C LYS A 243 2.06 26.15 -32.36
N LYS A 244 1.15 25.47 -31.65
CA LYS A 244 1.11 25.50 -30.18
C LYS A 244 2.39 24.96 -29.53
N ILE A 245 2.96 23.88 -30.08
CA ILE A 245 4.23 23.32 -29.58
C ILE A 245 5.36 24.33 -29.78
N ASN A 246 5.42 24.97 -30.95
CA ASN A 246 6.43 25.98 -31.25
C ASN A 246 6.29 27.21 -30.35
N ASP A 247 5.07 27.72 -30.16
CA ASP A 247 4.81 28.87 -29.30
C ASP A 247 5.14 28.57 -27.84
N TYR A 248 4.73 27.39 -27.35
CA TYR A 248 5.11 26.93 -26.02
C TYR A 248 6.63 26.78 -25.85
N SER A 249 7.35 26.33 -26.88
CA SER A 249 8.81 26.22 -26.83
C SER A 249 9.50 27.58 -26.67
N LYS A 250 8.98 28.63 -27.33
CA LYS A 250 9.46 30.01 -27.18
C LYS A 250 9.21 30.52 -25.76
N ILE A 251 8.01 30.32 -25.23
CA ILE A 251 7.65 30.69 -23.85
C ILE A 251 8.56 29.96 -22.86
N ALA A 252 8.77 28.65 -23.05
CA ALA A 252 9.65 27.86 -22.21
C ALA A 252 11.09 28.39 -22.20
N GLN A 253 11.63 28.77 -23.37
CA GLN A 253 12.97 29.36 -23.46
C GLN A 253 13.06 30.71 -22.74
N ILE A 254 12.03 31.57 -22.85
CA ILE A 254 11.97 32.85 -22.14
C ILE A 254 11.93 32.62 -20.63
N VAL A 255 11.05 31.74 -20.15
CA VAL A 255 10.91 31.43 -18.71
C VAL A 255 12.20 30.79 -18.16
N ASP A 256 12.77 29.82 -18.87
CA ASP A 256 13.93 29.08 -18.38
C ASP A 256 15.23 29.91 -18.41
N SER A 257 15.33 30.90 -19.31
CA SER A 257 16.46 31.83 -19.37
C SER A 257 16.37 32.96 -18.35
N THR A 258 15.16 33.35 -17.93
CA THR A 258 14.92 34.49 -17.03
C THR A 258 14.90 34.07 -15.57
N VAL A 259 14.34 32.91 -15.27
CA VAL A 259 13.96 32.52 -13.90
C VAL A 259 14.41 31.12 -13.50
N MET A 260 14.75 30.96 -12.22
CA MET A 260 14.94 29.67 -11.56
C MET A 260 14.31 29.63 -10.16
N PHE A 261 14.33 28.46 -9.52
CA PHE A 261 13.88 28.28 -8.14
C PHE A 261 15.07 28.22 -7.18
N ASN A 262 14.95 28.93 -6.06
CA ASN A 262 15.89 28.77 -4.95
C ASN A 262 15.60 27.50 -4.13
N ALA A 263 16.43 27.24 -3.12
CA ALA A 263 16.29 26.09 -2.20
C ALA A 263 14.94 26.03 -1.46
N LYS A 264 14.26 27.17 -1.26
CA LYS A 264 12.94 27.28 -0.63
C LYS A 264 11.79 27.26 -1.65
N PHE A 265 12.09 26.99 -2.92
CA PHE A 265 11.15 27.00 -4.05
C PHE A 265 10.47 28.36 -4.27
N GLN A 266 11.20 29.45 -4.00
CA GLN A 266 10.83 30.80 -4.39
C GLN A 266 11.50 31.15 -5.71
N LEU A 267 10.84 32.03 -6.45
CA LEU A 267 11.23 32.44 -7.77
C LEU A 267 12.35 33.50 -7.71
N VAL A 268 13.45 33.26 -8.42
CA VAL A 268 14.64 34.14 -8.46
C VAL A 268 15.14 34.23 -9.90
N GLU A 269 15.92 35.26 -10.21
CA GLU A 269 16.66 35.39 -11.46
C GLU A 269 17.51 34.15 -11.78
N ASN A 270 17.51 33.75 -13.04
CA ASN A 270 18.27 32.62 -13.53
C ASN A 270 19.77 32.97 -13.61
N LEU A 271 20.58 32.22 -12.87
CA LEU A 271 22.03 32.33 -12.83
C LEU A 271 22.65 31.09 -13.48
N SER A 272 23.77 31.27 -14.19
CA SER A 272 24.53 30.13 -14.70
C SER A 272 25.15 29.32 -13.55
N THR A 273 25.51 28.06 -13.81
CA THR A 273 26.19 27.21 -12.82
C THR A 273 27.49 27.84 -12.32
N GLU A 274 28.28 28.42 -13.22
CA GLU A 274 29.52 29.14 -12.91
C GLU A 274 29.26 30.38 -12.03
N GLN A 275 28.20 31.14 -12.34
CA GLN A 275 27.79 32.29 -11.52
C GLN A 275 27.30 31.87 -10.13
N LEU A 276 26.59 30.74 -10.02
CA LEU A 276 26.16 30.22 -8.72
C LEU A 276 27.36 29.79 -7.87
N GLU A 277 28.36 29.17 -8.49
CA GLU A 277 29.60 28.77 -7.81
C GLU A 277 30.41 29.99 -7.35
N SER A 278 30.59 31.00 -8.21
CA SER A 278 31.27 32.24 -7.82
C SER A 278 30.54 32.93 -6.67
N LEU A 279 29.23 33.14 -6.79
CA LEU A 279 28.39 33.73 -5.74
C LEU A 279 28.41 32.93 -4.43
N LYS A 280 28.52 31.60 -4.51
CA LYS A 280 28.66 30.72 -3.35
C LYS A 280 30.00 30.97 -2.65
N THR A 281 31.10 31.01 -3.40
CA THR A 281 32.44 31.29 -2.83
C THR A 281 32.51 32.67 -2.20
N GLU A 282 32.01 33.71 -2.89
CA GLU A 282 31.94 35.09 -2.38
C GLU A 282 31.10 35.19 -1.11
N SER A 283 29.95 34.52 -1.09
CA SER A 283 29.05 34.54 0.07
C SER A 283 29.65 33.80 1.27
N ILE A 284 30.37 32.71 1.05
CA ILE A 284 31.12 32.01 2.10
C ILE A 284 32.25 32.91 2.64
N ALA A 285 33.04 33.53 1.76
CA ALA A 285 34.11 34.45 2.17
C ALA A 285 33.56 35.64 2.97
N LYS A 286 32.39 36.16 2.57
CA LYS A 286 31.69 37.21 3.32
C LYS A 286 31.28 36.73 4.72
N ILE A 287 30.73 35.52 4.85
CA ILE A 287 30.38 34.95 6.16
C ILE A 287 31.63 34.76 7.03
N GLU A 288 32.73 34.27 6.46
CA GLU A 288 34.01 34.11 7.17
C GLU A 288 34.60 35.44 7.63
N SER A 289 34.45 36.51 6.84
CA SER A 289 34.86 37.86 7.24
C SER A 289 34.01 38.44 8.39
N LEU A 290 32.70 38.14 8.39
CA LEU A 290 31.77 38.59 9.43
C LEU A 290 31.95 37.82 10.74
N ILE A 291 32.26 36.51 10.66
CA ILE A 291 32.49 35.63 11.80
C ILE A 291 33.85 34.93 11.60
N PRO A 292 34.96 35.63 11.88
CA PRO A 292 36.29 35.05 11.78
C PRO A 292 36.54 33.99 12.87
N ASP A 293 35.87 34.13 14.02
CA ASP A 293 35.99 33.22 15.15
C ASP A 293 34.63 32.69 15.60
N VAL A 294 34.42 31.39 15.41
CA VAL A 294 33.16 30.69 15.69
C VAL A 294 32.98 30.42 17.19
N THR A 295 34.02 30.59 18.00
CA THR A 295 33.94 30.45 19.47
C THR A 295 33.41 31.72 20.15
N LYS A 296 33.19 32.82 19.43
CA LYS A 296 32.75 34.08 20.03
C LYS A 296 31.24 34.31 19.94
N PRO A 297 30.64 35.02 20.92
CA PRO A 297 29.22 35.37 20.90
C PRO A 297 28.85 36.29 19.74
N VAL A 298 27.97 35.81 18.86
CA VAL A 298 27.46 36.57 17.71
C VAL A 298 26.23 37.38 18.11
N SER A 299 26.21 38.67 17.76
CA SER A 299 25.08 39.57 18.03
C SER A 299 23.85 39.24 17.16
N LYS A 300 22.64 39.55 17.65
CA LYS A 300 21.39 39.29 16.91
C LYS A 300 21.37 39.94 15.51
N LYS A 301 21.93 41.13 15.37
CA LYS A 301 22.02 41.84 14.07
C LYS A 301 22.88 41.06 13.07
N LEU A 302 24.08 40.63 13.48
CA LEU A 302 24.98 39.83 12.65
C LEU A 302 24.35 38.49 12.26
N ARG A 303 23.57 37.86 13.15
CA ARG A 303 22.86 36.61 12.81
C ARG A 303 21.82 36.80 11.72
N ASN A 304 21.03 37.87 11.79
CA ASN A 304 20.06 38.17 10.75
C ASN A 304 20.74 38.44 9.41
N GLU A 305 21.90 39.10 9.43
CA GLU A 305 22.71 39.35 8.23
C GLU A 305 23.29 38.05 7.64
N VAL A 306 23.85 37.16 8.46
CA VAL A 306 24.31 35.85 7.98
C VAL A 306 23.14 35.01 7.47
N SER A 307 22.00 35.06 8.14
CA SER A 307 20.78 34.36 7.69
C SER A 307 20.31 34.87 6.34
N SER A 308 20.35 36.18 6.08
CA SER A 308 19.97 36.72 4.76
C SER A 308 20.97 36.35 3.67
N ILE A 309 22.26 36.25 3.98
CA ILE A 309 23.27 35.74 3.04
C ILE A 309 23.02 34.27 2.70
N LEU A 310 22.65 33.44 3.68
CA LEU A 310 22.38 32.02 3.46
C LEU A 310 21.10 31.76 2.65
N GLU A 311 20.16 32.72 2.63
CA GLU A 311 18.94 32.65 1.83
C GLU A 311 19.15 32.96 0.34
N LYS A 312 20.35 33.38 -0.06
CA LYS A 312 20.72 33.56 -1.47
C LYS A 312 20.53 32.28 -2.29
N PRO A 313 20.27 32.40 -3.61
CA PRO A 313 19.95 31.26 -4.49
C PRO A 313 21.12 30.28 -4.69
N CYS A 314 22.35 30.66 -4.38
CA CYS A 314 23.54 29.84 -4.59
C CYS A 314 23.69 28.64 -3.64
N PHE A 315 22.94 28.59 -2.53
CA PHE A 315 23.05 27.51 -1.56
C PHE A 315 21.93 26.48 -1.70
N SER A 316 22.30 25.19 -1.70
CA SER A 316 21.34 24.11 -1.52
C SER A 316 20.81 24.06 -0.09
N LEU A 317 19.65 23.42 0.15
CA LEU A 317 19.13 23.21 1.51
C LEU A 317 20.15 22.51 2.43
N LYS A 318 20.93 21.58 1.87
CA LYS A 318 22.00 20.88 2.59
C LYS A 318 23.14 21.83 2.95
N ASP A 319 23.55 22.70 2.03
CA ASP A 319 24.59 23.68 2.29
C ASP A 319 24.14 24.71 3.33
N GLN A 320 22.90 25.22 3.23
CA GLN A 320 22.31 26.12 4.22
C GLN A 320 22.34 25.47 5.61
N ALA A 321 21.90 24.22 5.75
CA ALA A 321 21.94 23.49 7.01
C ALA A 321 23.36 23.32 7.56
N LYS A 322 24.34 22.98 6.69
CA LYS A 322 25.73 22.81 7.09
C LYS A 322 26.37 24.13 7.56
N LEU A 323 26.12 25.23 6.85
CA LEU A 323 26.68 26.54 7.16
C LEU A 323 26.01 27.16 8.39
N THR A 324 24.68 27.04 8.54
CA THR A 324 23.98 27.42 9.78
C THR A 324 24.53 26.67 10.98
N GLN A 325 24.72 25.35 10.89
CA GLN A 325 25.28 24.56 11.98
C GLN A 325 26.73 24.95 12.30
N ARG A 326 27.51 25.38 11.29
CA ARG A 326 28.91 25.80 11.48
C ARG A 326 29.02 27.17 12.15
N TYR A 327 28.37 28.20 11.59
CA TYR A 327 28.57 29.60 11.99
C TYR A 327 27.50 30.14 12.95
N LEU A 328 26.29 29.58 12.95
CA LEU A 328 25.15 30.01 13.78
C LEU A 328 24.77 28.92 14.80
N LYS A 329 25.76 28.47 15.60
CA LYS A 329 25.56 27.44 16.63
C LYS A 329 24.58 27.90 17.70
N GLN A 330 23.66 27.02 18.12
CA GLN A 330 22.72 27.24 19.23
C GLN A 330 23.40 27.60 20.54
N THR A 331 24.55 26.99 20.80
CA THR A 331 25.40 27.33 21.91
C THR A 331 26.83 27.29 21.43
N ILE A 332 27.61 28.20 21.97
CA ILE A 332 29.03 28.32 21.64
C ILE A 332 29.79 27.21 22.38
N PRO A 333 30.96 26.76 21.91
CA PRO A 333 31.84 25.93 22.75
C PRO A 333 32.20 26.62 24.07
N VAL A 334 32.66 25.84 25.05
CA VAL A 334 33.17 26.40 26.30
C VAL A 334 34.61 26.84 26.04
N ASP A 335 34.89 28.13 26.19
CA ASP A 335 36.27 28.63 26.16
C ASP A 335 37.01 28.13 27.42
N THR A 336 38.34 27.99 27.33
CA THR A 336 39.19 27.57 28.46
C THR A 336 39.09 28.52 29.67
N GLU A 337 38.69 29.77 29.44
CA GLU A 337 38.38 30.74 30.49
C GLU A 337 36.91 30.58 30.93
N ALA A 338 36.66 29.56 31.74
CA ALA A 338 35.37 29.36 32.39
C ALA A 338 34.96 30.65 33.12
N ALA A 339 33.73 31.12 32.89
CA ALA A 339 33.22 32.31 33.58
C ALA A 339 33.23 32.07 35.09
N SER A 340 33.66 33.06 35.87
CA SER A 340 33.53 33.06 37.33
C SER A 340 32.06 32.87 37.75
N LYS A 341 31.83 32.49 39.01
CA LYS A 341 30.51 32.42 39.65
C LYS A 341 29.85 33.80 39.73
N ASP A 342 29.46 34.35 38.59
CA ASP A 342 28.78 35.63 38.48
C ASP A 342 27.27 35.41 38.55
N LYS A 343 26.53 36.33 39.19
CA LYS A 343 25.05 36.26 39.32
C LYS A 343 24.29 36.22 37.98
N LYS A 344 24.95 36.50 36.86
CA LYS A 344 24.37 36.54 35.49
C LYS A 344 24.74 35.31 34.64
N ALA A 345 25.44 34.33 35.20
CA ALA A 345 25.83 33.10 34.51
C ALA A 345 24.81 31.96 34.75
N PHE A 346 24.54 31.16 33.73
CA PHE A 346 23.78 29.93 33.83
C PHE A 346 24.69 28.79 34.29
N ALA A 347 24.25 28.04 35.30
CA ALA A 347 24.94 26.84 35.76
C ALA A 347 24.47 25.64 34.92
N VAL A 348 25.41 24.96 34.28
CA VAL A 348 25.17 23.70 33.57
C VAL A 348 25.98 22.62 34.26
N GLN A 349 25.33 21.56 34.73
CA GLN A 349 26.02 20.42 35.31
C GLN A 349 26.35 19.41 34.21
N MET A 350 27.60 18.96 34.16
CA MET A 350 28.06 17.95 33.22
C MET A 350 28.99 16.96 33.91
N MET A 351 28.98 15.72 33.45
CA MET A 351 29.87 14.68 33.96
C MET A 351 31.25 14.85 33.32
N ASN A 352 32.29 15.04 34.14
CA ASN A 352 33.66 14.96 33.67
C ASN A 352 34.13 13.50 33.73
N LEU A 353 34.51 12.95 32.58
CA LEU A 353 34.87 11.54 32.44
C LEU A 353 36.25 11.22 33.04
N GLU A 354 37.17 12.19 33.09
CA GLU A 354 38.51 12.03 33.65
C GLU A 354 38.46 11.96 35.17
N THR A 355 37.75 12.91 35.79
CA THR A 355 37.62 12.98 37.26
C THR A 355 36.51 12.08 37.81
N ARG A 356 35.65 11.55 36.93
CA ARG A 356 34.42 10.79 37.25
C ARG A 356 33.51 11.52 38.24
N ARG A 357 33.42 12.84 38.13
CA ARG A 357 32.60 13.70 39.00
C ARG A 357 31.69 14.58 38.16
N ILE A 358 30.57 14.97 38.78
CA ILE A 358 29.68 15.98 38.22
C ILE A 358 30.32 17.34 38.46
N GLU A 359 30.65 18.04 37.39
CA GLU A 359 31.22 19.39 37.41
C GLU A 359 30.15 20.40 37.01
N THR A 360 30.08 21.51 37.74
CA THR A 360 29.18 22.61 37.43
C THR A 360 29.95 23.66 36.62
N VAL A 361 29.60 23.81 35.35
CA VAL A 361 30.19 24.80 34.44
C VAL A 361 29.28 26.01 34.37
N TYR A 362 29.83 27.19 34.68
CA TYR A 362 29.11 28.46 34.60
C TYR A 362 29.29 29.09 33.21
N ARG A 363 28.18 29.41 32.55
CA ARG A 363 28.16 29.97 31.18
C ARG A 363 27.50 31.34 31.16
N LYS A 364 28.10 32.31 30.48
CA LYS A 364 27.49 33.64 30.29
C LYS A 364 26.22 33.53 29.46
N LYS A 365 25.19 34.36 29.74
CA LYS A 365 23.92 34.38 28.97
C LYS A 365 24.14 34.59 27.46
N ASN A 366 25.16 35.36 27.08
CA ASN A 366 25.49 35.64 25.67
C ASN A 366 26.10 34.44 24.93
N ALA A 367 26.47 33.36 25.63
CA ALA A 367 27.00 32.14 25.03
C ALA A 367 25.91 31.22 24.43
N PHE A 368 24.66 31.51 24.74
CA PHE A 368 23.48 30.84 24.19
C PHE A 368 22.86 31.74 23.11
N LEU A 369 22.32 31.14 22.04
CA LEU A 369 21.58 31.90 21.03
C LEU A 369 20.44 32.69 21.64
#